data_AF-A0A4Y7WIM5-F1
#
_entry.id   AF-A0A4Y7WIM5-F1
#
_cell.length_a   1.000
_cell.length_b   1.000
_cell.length_c   1.000
_cell.angle_alpha   90.00
_cell.angle_beta   90.00
_cell.angle_gamma   90.00
#
_symmetry.space_group_name_H-M   'P 1'
#
loop_
_entity.id
_entity.type
_entity.pdbx_description
1 polymer ?
#
loop_
_entity_poly.entity_id
_entity_poly.type
_entity_poly.pdbx_seq_one_letter_code
_entity_poly.pdbx_strand_id
1 'polypeptide(L)'
;MAKYCERDHVKNMILELEDMFSRKTIEKFSGENKKVYLWSLCGIFLEILIAGKYNQMPFYGFAKMQKETLGYIKEDRESSFTSRTVYGGRLYKLPITVSSSIDLDAPEGRSIIINFARNYLSDLKQKNKRLYKLQELQDKFEMKQFYNQSLGIPVKPHHWIDINFDNTATVTMPEFINYCDLINIYNIFVEKFNQKNSIQDELLRVEIDKELNSLTRQIIINSITFFESYLFYYFYNQKFSESISQEKIKSFLTKNKVEDDTILKQLVFRLHEHIKKNQEIQLLKSKIKAHSKVRNQLIHASALTDESSSLSNLEHLIDMSEERFISAAQDCYDFIFLMDSLLPKEEKILFWINRFEKPDFTSFKKISLLNKNRKIH
;
A
#
# COMPACT_ATOMS: atom_id res chain seq x y z
N MET A 1 24.86 9.69 -4.97
CA MET A 1 25.00 9.32 -6.40
C MET A 1 23.90 8.38 -6.90
N ALA A 2 23.51 7.31 -6.18
CA ALA A 2 22.44 6.38 -6.63
C ALA A 2 21.06 7.02 -6.87
N LYS A 3 20.59 7.93 -5.99
CA LYS A 3 19.28 8.63 -6.12
C LYS A 3 19.15 9.56 -7.33
N TYR A 4 20.27 10.04 -7.89
CA TYR A 4 20.23 10.88 -9.10
C TYR A 4 20.05 10.01 -10.36
N CYS A 5 20.62 8.82 -10.37
CA CYS A 5 20.52 7.88 -11.50
C CYS A 5 19.10 7.28 -11.63
N GLU A 6 18.41 7.00 -10.52
CA GLU A 6 17.03 6.48 -10.54
C GLU A 6 16.00 7.50 -11.06
N ARG A 7 16.16 8.79 -10.71
CA ARG A 7 15.24 9.84 -11.20
C ARG A 7 15.36 10.06 -12.70
N ASP A 8 16.58 10.02 -13.23
CA ASP A 8 16.82 10.14 -14.67
C ASP A 8 16.32 8.90 -15.42
N HIS A 9 16.43 7.71 -14.83
CA HIS A 9 15.90 6.47 -15.39
C HIS A 9 14.37 6.51 -15.54
N VAL A 10 13.63 6.85 -14.47
CA VAL A 10 12.15 6.95 -14.52
C VAL A 10 11.71 8.02 -15.50
N LYS A 11 12.40 9.16 -15.54
CA LYS A 11 12.11 10.24 -16.50
C LYS A 11 12.30 9.78 -17.95
N ASN A 12 13.36 9.06 -18.25
CA ASN A 12 13.62 8.51 -19.58
C ASN A 12 12.57 7.46 -19.97
N MET A 13 12.16 6.59 -19.04
CA MET A 13 11.08 5.62 -19.26
C MET A 13 9.77 6.31 -19.62
N ILE A 14 9.40 7.36 -18.87
CA ILE A 14 8.19 8.13 -19.14
C ILE A 14 8.25 8.77 -20.53
N LEU A 15 9.37 9.40 -20.90
CA LEU A 15 9.54 10.02 -22.22
C LEU A 15 9.44 9.00 -23.36
N GLU A 16 10.02 7.82 -23.19
CA GLU A 16 9.94 6.73 -24.17
C GLU A 16 8.49 6.26 -24.35
N LEU A 17 7.77 6.01 -23.25
CA LEU A 17 6.36 5.62 -23.29
C LEU A 17 5.49 6.74 -23.87
N GLU A 18 5.70 8.01 -23.51
CA GLU A 18 4.99 9.14 -24.10
C GLU A 18 5.15 9.18 -25.62
N ASP A 19 6.37 8.94 -26.13
CA ASP A 19 6.61 8.90 -27.56
C ASP A 19 5.94 7.69 -28.23
N MET A 20 5.98 6.50 -27.63
CA MET A 20 5.29 5.30 -28.13
C MET A 20 3.77 5.48 -28.17
N PHE A 21 3.19 6.04 -27.11
CA PHE A 21 1.75 6.29 -27.02
C PHE A 21 1.32 7.55 -27.77
N SER A 22 2.24 8.34 -28.34
CA SER A 22 1.88 9.59 -29.03
C SER A 22 1.06 9.34 -30.30
N ARG A 23 0.18 10.29 -30.65
CA ARG A 23 -0.54 10.25 -31.93
C ARG A 23 0.44 10.21 -33.11
N LYS A 24 1.50 11.02 -33.04
CA LYS A 24 2.58 11.09 -34.03
C LYS A 24 3.21 9.74 -34.33
N THR A 25 3.45 8.91 -33.32
CA THR A 25 4.00 7.56 -33.53
C THR A 25 2.97 6.60 -34.09
N ILE A 26 1.74 6.62 -33.56
CA ILE A 26 0.65 5.75 -34.02
C ILE A 26 0.26 6.02 -35.49
N GLU A 27 0.31 7.27 -35.95
CA GLU A 27 -0.02 7.68 -37.32
C GLU A 27 0.97 7.16 -38.37
N LYS A 28 2.16 6.70 -37.97
CA LYS A 28 3.13 6.08 -38.88
C LYS A 28 2.69 4.70 -39.38
N PHE A 29 1.72 4.08 -38.71
CA PHE A 29 1.24 2.75 -39.04
C PHE A 29 -0.13 2.82 -39.75
N SER A 30 -0.40 1.86 -40.63
CA SER A 30 -1.68 1.67 -41.31
C SER A 30 -2.14 0.21 -41.24
N GLY A 31 -3.41 -0.04 -41.57
CA GLY A 31 -3.96 -1.40 -41.71
C GLY A 31 -3.75 -2.28 -40.47
N GLU A 32 -3.39 -3.54 -40.69
CA GLU A 32 -3.17 -4.52 -39.63
C GLU A 32 -1.96 -4.18 -38.76
N ASN A 33 -0.90 -3.59 -39.33
CA ASN A 33 0.27 -3.14 -38.56
C ASN A 33 -0.11 -2.12 -37.49
N LYS A 34 -1.01 -1.18 -37.82
CA LYS A 34 -1.55 -0.23 -36.83
C LYS A 34 -2.34 -0.96 -35.76
N LYS A 35 -3.15 -1.94 -36.14
CA LYS A 35 -3.96 -2.72 -35.18
C LYS A 35 -3.08 -3.47 -34.19
N VAL A 36 -2.07 -4.18 -34.68
CA VAL A 36 -1.11 -4.93 -33.86
C VAL A 36 -0.31 -3.99 -32.96
N TYR A 37 0.11 -2.83 -33.46
CA TYR A 37 0.80 -1.83 -32.66
C TYR A 37 -0.07 -1.34 -31.50
N LEU A 38 -1.34 -1.01 -31.76
CA LEU A 38 -2.28 -0.58 -30.73
C LEU A 38 -2.55 -1.68 -29.67
N TRP A 39 -2.57 -2.96 -30.08
CA TRP A 39 -2.62 -4.07 -29.13
C TRP A 39 -1.38 -4.16 -28.26
N SER A 40 -0.19 -4.01 -28.84
CA SER A 40 1.05 -3.97 -28.07
C SER A 40 1.05 -2.81 -27.07
N LEU A 41 0.52 -1.64 -27.43
CA LEU A 41 0.36 -0.52 -26.49
C LEU A 41 -0.60 -0.86 -25.34
N CYS A 42 -1.74 -1.50 -25.62
CA CYS A 42 -2.64 -1.96 -24.55
C CYS A 42 -1.94 -2.98 -23.64
N GLY A 43 -1.19 -3.91 -24.24
CA GLY A 43 -0.42 -4.93 -23.52
C GLY A 43 0.67 -4.37 -22.63
N ILE A 44 1.43 -3.36 -23.10
CA ILE A 44 2.42 -2.65 -22.27
C ILE A 44 1.77 -2.09 -21.02
N PHE A 45 0.59 -1.48 -21.14
CA PHE A 45 -0.08 -0.92 -19.97
C PHE A 45 -0.53 -1.99 -18.98
N LEU A 46 -1.04 -3.13 -19.47
CA LEU A 46 -1.34 -4.28 -18.60
C LEU A 46 -0.08 -4.85 -17.94
N GLU A 47 1.04 -4.91 -18.65
CA GLU A 47 2.34 -5.34 -18.10
C GLU A 47 2.84 -4.40 -17.00
N ILE A 48 2.62 -3.09 -17.13
CA ILE A 48 2.86 -2.12 -16.04
C ILE A 48 2.02 -2.49 -14.81
N LEU A 49 0.71 -2.76 -14.99
CA LEU A 49 -0.16 -3.15 -13.87
C LEU A 49 0.27 -4.47 -13.22
N ILE A 50 0.77 -5.44 -13.98
CA ILE A 50 1.05 -6.80 -13.48
C ILE A 50 2.44 -6.91 -12.85
N ALA A 51 3.43 -6.19 -13.36
CA ALA A 51 4.82 -6.38 -12.96
C ALA A 51 5.60 -5.09 -12.67
N GLY A 52 5.11 -3.92 -13.10
CA GLY A 52 5.84 -2.65 -13.07
C GLY A 52 6.98 -2.58 -14.10
N LYS A 53 7.72 -3.68 -14.29
CA LYS A 53 8.90 -3.79 -15.17
C LYS A 53 8.53 -4.10 -16.63
N TYR A 54 7.68 -3.26 -17.22
CA TYR A 54 7.17 -3.46 -18.59
C TYR A 54 8.28 -3.62 -19.64
N ASN A 55 9.44 -2.99 -19.44
CA ASN A 55 10.55 -3.01 -20.40
C ASN A 55 11.21 -4.39 -20.55
N GLN A 56 10.97 -5.31 -19.61
CA GLN A 56 11.43 -6.71 -19.68
C GLN A 56 10.37 -7.64 -20.28
N MET A 57 9.21 -7.10 -20.66
CA MET A 57 8.03 -7.88 -20.99
C MET A 57 7.76 -7.91 -22.51
N PRO A 58 7.06 -8.95 -23.02
CA PRO A 58 6.91 -9.15 -24.45
C PRO A 58 6.27 -7.99 -25.22
N PHE A 59 5.21 -7.36 -24.70
CA PHE A 59 4.49 -6.32 -25.45
C PHE A 59 5.34 -5.07 -25.68
N TYR A 60 6.21 -4.72 -24.73
CA TYR A 60 7.21 -3.68 -24.93
C TYR A 60 8.17 -4.01 -26.08
N GLY A 61 8.79 -5.20 -26.06
CA GLY A 61 9.70 -5.64 -27.11
C GLY A 61 9.04 -5.62 -28.49
N PHE A 62 7.79 -6.06 -28.57
CA PHE A 62 7.02 -6.05 -29.81
C PHE A 62 6.70 -4.66 -30.33
N ALA A 63 6.24 -3.75 -29.47
CA ALA A 63 5.97 -2.37 -29.88
C ALA A 63 7.27 -1.65 -30.30
N LYS A 64 8.37 -1.89 -29.60
CA LYS A 64 9.67 -1.32 -29.92
C LYS A 64 10.18 -1.78 -31.28
N MET A 65 10.17 -3.09 -31.53
CA MET A 65 10.53 -3.67 -32.83
C MET A 65 9.65 -3.12 -33.97
N GLN A 66 8.33 -3.02 -33.77
CA GLN A 66 7.44 -2.45 -34.79
C GLN A 66 7.76 -0.98 -35.09
N LYS A 67 8.04 -0.19 -34.05
CA LYS A 67 8.42 1.22 -34.18
C LYS A 67 9.75 1.42 -34.90
N GLU A 68 10.73 0.55 -34.64
CA GLU A 68 12.08 0.64 -35.21
C GLU A 68 12.17 0.05 -36.63
N THR A 69 11.47 -1.05 -36.90
CA THR A 69 11.62 -1.85 -38.13
C THR A 69 10.48 -1.64 -39.14
N LEU A 70 9.26 -1.28 -38.70
CA LEU A 70 8.05 -1.32 -39.53
C LEU A 70 7.35 0.03 -39.69
N GLY A 71 7.84 1.10 -39.07
CA GLY A 71 7.25 2.46 -39.15
C GLY A 71 7.25 3.12 -40.53
N TYR A 72 7.65 2.40 -41.59
CA TYR A 72 7.81 2.91 -42.96
C TYR A 72 7.21 2.03 -44.07
N ILE A 73 6.70 0.84 -43.75
CA ILE A 73 6.16 -0.08 -44.78
C ILE A 73 4.63 0.08 -44.84
N LYS A 74 4.16 0.83 -45.84
CA LYS A 74 2.73 1.03 -46.15
C LYS A 74 2.07 -0.19 -46.82
N GLU A 75 2.83 -1.20 -47.17
CA GLU A 75 2.35 -2.35 -47.94
C GLU A 75 1.91 -3.50 -47.02
N ASP A 76 0.65 -3.91 -47.21
CA ASP A 76 0.05 -5.13 -46.66
C ASP A 76 0.83 -6.35 -47.17
N ARG A 77 1.89 -6.75 -46.47
CA ARG A 77 2.41 -8.11 -46.63
C ARG A 77 1.48 -9.06 -45.90
N GLU A 78 0.77 -9.88 -46.68
CA GLU A 78 -0.10 -10.99 -46.28
C GLU A 78 0.58 -11.97 -45.31
N SER A 79 0.71 -11.57 -44.04
CA SER A 79 1.03 -12.45 -42.91
C SER A 79 -0.06 -12.34 -41.83
N SER A 80 -1.29 -12.13 -42.30
CA SER A 80 -2.46 -11.62 -41.57
C SER A 80 -3.10 -12.61 -40.58
N PHE A 81 -2.65 -13.86 -40.51
CA PHE A 81 -3.28 -14.87 -39.65
C PHE A 81 -2.51 -15.15 -38.34
N THR A 82 -1.19 -14.94 -38.33
CA THR A 82 -0.30 -15.26 -37.19
C THR A 82 -0.19 -14.12 -36.17
N SER A 83 -0.44 -12.86 -36.55
CA SER A 83 -0.41 -11.73 -35.61
C SER A 83 -1.67 -11.67 -34.73
N ARG A 84 -2.86 -11.88 -35.31
CA ARG A 84 -4.14 -11.76 -34.59
C ARG A 84 -4.29 -12.75 -33.44
N THR A 85 -3.93 -14.00 -33.68
CA THR A 85 -4.02 -15.10 -32.70
C THR A 85 -2.93 -15.03 -31.62
N VAL A 86 -1.72 -14.59 -31.96
CA VAL A 86 -0.60 -14.58 -31.01
C VAL A 86 -0.65 -13.36 -30.07
N TYR A 87 -0.97 -12.17 -30.57
CA TYR A 87 -0.96 -10.95 -29.76
C TYR A 87 -2.25 -10.76 -28.97
N GLY A 88 -3.41 -10.88 -29.64
CA GLY A 88 -4.71 -10.86 -28.96
C GLY A 88 -4.84 -12.00 -27.95
N GLY A 89 -4.46 -13.22 -28.34
CA GLY A 89 -4.49 -14.38 -27.45
C GLY A 89 -3.55 -14.29 -26.24
N ARG A 90 -2.47 -13.49 -26.30
CA ARG A 90 -1.60 -13.22 -25.15
C ARG A 90 -2.22 -12.20 -24.18
N LEU A 91 -2.92 -11.18 -24.69
CA LEU A 91 -3.59 -10.18 -23.85
C LEU A 91 -4.65 -10.82 -22.94
N TYR A 92 -5.45 -11.73 -23.49
CA TYR A 92 -6.50 -12.43 -22.74
C TYR A 92 -5.97 -13.48 -21.75
N LYS A 93 -4.67 -13.78 -21.76
CA LYS A 93 -4.02 -14.71 -20.82
C LYS A 93 -3.30 -14.00 -19.67
N LEU A 94 -3.30 -12.67 -19.66
CA LEU A 94 -2.67 -11.91 -18.59
C LEU A 94 -3.49 -12.01 -17.29
N PRO A 95 -2.83 -12.06 -16.10
CA PRO A 95 -3.52 -12.11 -14.81
C PRO A 95 -4.46 -10.93 -14.53
N ILE A 96 -4.12 -9.75 -15.08
CA ILE A 96 -5.01 -8.58 -15.12
C ILE A 96 -5.47 -8.41 -16.56
N THR A 97 -6.77 -8.58 -16.76
CA THR A 97 -7.46 -8.43 -18.04
C THR A 97 -8.16 -7.08 -18.14
N VAL A 98 -8.45 -6.69 -19.37
CA VAL A 98 -9.35 -5.57 -19.67
C VAL A 98 -10.78 -5.99 -19.31
N SER A 99 -11.58 -5.04 -18.84
CA SER A 99 -13.00 -5.25 -18.51
C SER A 99 -13.71 -5.93 -19.67
N SER A 100 -14.53 -6.95 -19.38
CA SER A 100 -15.40 -7.61 -20.36
C SER A 100 -16.32 -6.67 -21.15
N SER A 101 -16.58 -5.45 -20.65
CA SER A 101 -17.32 -4.41 -21.37
C SER A 101 -16.53 -3.69 -22.48
N ILE A 102 -15.22 -3.92 -22.58
CA ILE A 102 -14.33 -3.28 -23.55
C ILE A 102 -13.85 -4.33 -24.56
N ASP A 103 -14.31 -4.19 -25.79
CA ASP A 103 -13.83 -5.01 -26.90
C ASP A 103 -12.49 -4.48 -27.46
N LEU A 104 -11.40 -5.22 -27.23
CA LEU A 104 -10.08 -4.87 -27.76
C LEU A 104 -9.94 -5.15 -29.25
N ASP A 105 -10.85 -5.87 -29.91
CA ASP A 105 -10.91 -5.97 -31.37
C ASP A 105 -11.51 -4.70 -32.02
N ALA A 106 -12.31 -3.95 -31.28
CA ALA A 106 -12.84 -2.65 -31.69
C ALA A 106 -11.81 -1.50 -31.50
N PRO A 107 -11.69 -0.54 -32.45
CA PRO A 107 -10.86 0.66 -32.29
C PRO A 107 -11.19 1.49 -31.03
N GLU A 108 -12.46 1.56 -30.68
CA GLU A 108 -12.99 2.31 -29.54
C GLU A 108 -12.46 1.71 -28.23
N GLY A 109 -12.48 0.39 -28.09
CA GLY A 109 -12.01 -0.29 -26.88
C GLY A 109 -10.51 -0.11 -26.66
N ARG A 110 -9.69 -0.26 -27.70
CA ARG A 110 -8.24 0.06 -27.63
C ARG A 110 -7.98 1.51 -27.26
N SER A 111 -8.80 2.43 -27.78
CA SER A 111 -8.66 3.86 -27.51
C SER A 111 -8.92 4.21 -26.04
N ILE A 112 -9.82 3.49 -25.35
CA ILE A 112 -10.05 3.67 -23.91
C ILE A 112 -8.77 3.40 -23.11
N ILE A 113 -8.10 2.27 -23.38
CA ILE A 113 -6.88 1.88 -22.67
C ILE A 113 -5.71 2.82 -23.00
N ILE A 114 -5.53 3.15 -24.29
CA ILE A 114 -4.47 4.05 -24.74
C ILE A 114 -4.65 5.47 -24.18
N ASN A 115 -5.87 5.98 -24.14
CA ASN A 115 -6.13 7.30 -23.56
C ASN A 115 -5.94 7.28 -22.04
N PHE A 116 -6.32 6.20 -21.36
CA PHE A 116 -6.02 6.04 -19.94
C PHE A 116 -4.52 6.04 -19.68
N ALA A 117 -3.74 5.28 -20.46
CA ALA A 117 -2.28 5.22 -20.35
C ALA A 117 -1.62 6.60 -20.58
N ARG A 118 -2.08 7.36 -21.59
CA ARG A 118 -1.61 8.74 -21.82
C ARG A 118 -1.90 9.66 -20.63
N ASN A 119 -3.11 9.59 -20.09
CA ASN A 119 -3.49 10.38 -18.92
C ASN A 119 -2.67 9.99 -17.69
N TYR A 120 -2.44 8.70 -17.48
CA TYR A 120 -1.57 8.18 -16.42
C TYR A 120 -0.14 8.74 -16.54
N LEU A 121 0.48 8.63 -17.73
CA LEU A 121 1.84 9.15 -17.96
C LEU A 121 1.91 10.67 -17.74
N SER A 122 0.90 11.40 -18.20
CA SER A 122 0.80 12.85 -17.99
C SER A 122 0.65 13.23 -16.52
N ASP A 123 -0.27 12.56 -15.80
CA ASP A 123 -0.49 12.74 -14.35
C ASP A 123 0.78 12.40 -13.55
N LEU A 124 1.49 11.33 -13.92
CA LEU A 124 2.74 10.93 -13.28
C LEU A 124 3.83 11.98 -13.51
N LYS A 125 4.00 12.47 -14.73
CA LYS A 125 5.03 13.46 -15.09
C LYS A 125 4.77 14.83 -14.45
N GLN A 126 3.52 15.29 -14.47
CA GLN A 126 3.16 16.65 -14.05
C GLN A 126 2.88 16.75 -12.55
N LYS A 127 2.28 15.71 -11.96
CA LYS A 127 1.78 15.74 -10.58
C LYS A 127 2.41 14.68 -9.68
N ASN A 128 3.25 13.80 -10.22
CA ASN A 128 3.75 12.62 -9.52
C ASN A 128 2.62 11.74 -8.96
N LYS A 129 1.46 11.72 -9.65
CA LYS A 129 0.29 10.95 -9.22
C LYS A 129 0.45 9.49 -9.62
N ARG A 130 0.48 8.60 -8.61
CA ARG A 130 0.53 7.15 -8.79
C ARG A 130 -0.67 6.40 -8.19
N LEU A 131 -1.42 7.07 -7.32
CA LEU A 131 -2.55 6.49 -6.62
C LEU A 131 -3.85 6.76 -7.38
N TYR A 132 -4.58 5.68 -7.65
CA TYR A 132 -5.89 5.70 -8.29
C TYR A 132 -6.86 4.86 -7.45
N LYS A 133 -8.10 5.33 -7.29
CA LYS A 133 -9.11 4.50 -6.63
C LYS A 133 -9.48 3.34 -7.54
N LEU A 134 -9.80 2.19 -6.95
CA LEU A 134 -10.24 1.00 -7.69
C LEU A 134 -11.44 1.31 -8.58
N GLN A 135 -12.38 2.16 -8.13
CA GLN A 135 -13.52 2.61 -8.92
C GLN A 135 -13.12 3.33 -10.22
N GLU A 136 -11.97 4.00 -10.27
CA GLU A 136 -11.49 4.69 -11.49
C GLU A 136 -10.93 3.68 -12.52
N LEU A 137 -10.53 2.50 -12.03
CA LEU A 137 -9.89 1.43 -12.79
C LEU A 137 -10.88 0.34 -13.21
N GLN A 138 -11.89 0.04 -12.39
CA GLN A 138 -12.76 -1.14 -12.55
C GLN A 138 -13.54 -1.15 -13.87
N ASP A 139 -13.87 0.01 -14.43
CA ASP A 139 -14.57 0.09 -15.73
C ASP A 139 -13.65 -0.29 -16.91
N LYS A 140 -12.34 -0.38 -16.67
CA LYS A 140 -11.30 -0.61 -17.69
C LYS A 140 -10.57 -1.93 -17.50
N PHE A 141 -10.40 -2.35 -16.24
CA PHE A 141 -9.56 -3.47 -15.87
C PHE A 141 -10.27 -4.32 -14.82
N GLU A 142 -10.14 -5.64 -14.91
CA GLU A 142 -10.74 -6.60 -13.97
C GLU A 142 -9.91 -6.73 -12.67
N MET A 143 -9.50 -5.59 -12.11
CA MET A 143 -8.62 -5.50 -10.92
C MET A 143 -9.23 -6.17 -9.69
N LYS A 144 -10.55 -6.04 -9.49
CA LYS A 144 -11.25 -6.67 -8.37
C LYS A 144 -11.18 -8.20 -8.46
N GLN A 145 -11.29 -8.74 -9.68
CA GLN A 145 -11.17 -10.17 -9.91
C GLN A 145 -9.75 -10.64 -9.62
N PHE A 146 -8.74 -9.92 -10.11
CA PHE A 146 -7.33 -10.21 -9.84
C PHE A 146 -7.01 -10.27 -8.34
N TYR A 147 -7.38 -9.23 -7.57
CA TYR A 147 -7.09 -9.24 -6.13
C TYR A 147 -7.89 -10.30 -5.37
N ASN A 148 -9.18 -10.44 -5.64
CA ASN A 148 -10.04 -11.36 -4.89
C ASN A 148 -9.73 -12.83 -5.22
N GLN A 149 -9.56 -13.19 -6.50
CA GLN A 149 -9.41 -14.58 -6.94
C GLN A 149 -7.97 -15.02 -6.95
N SER A 150 -7.05 -14.23 -7.52
CA SER A 150 -5.65 -14.63 -7.66
C SER A 150 -4.86 -14.41 -6.37
N LEU A 151 -5.16 -13.32 -5.65
CA LEU A 151 -4.42 -12.97 -4.44
C LEU A 151 -5.21 -13.22 -3.15
N GLY A 152 -6.51 -13.53 -3.19
CA GLY A 152 -7.31 -13.71 -1.97
C GLY A 152 -7.41 -12.44 -1.11
N ILE A 153 -7.27 -11.26 -1.72
CA ILE A 153 -7.29 -9.95 -1.06
C ILE A 153 -8.64 -9.28 -1.34
N PRO A 154 -9.51 -9.09 -0.33
CA PRO A 154 -10.80 -8.44 -0.52
C PRO A 154 -10.63 -6.93 -0.76
N VAL A 155 -10.86 -6.48 -1.99
CA VAL A 155 -10.78 -5.06 -2.35
C VAL A 155 -12.16 -4.42 -2.53
N LYS A 156 -12.29 -3.14 -2.14
CA LYS A 156 -13.50 -2.32 -2.25
C LYS A 156 -13.30 -1.15 -3.24
N PRO A 157 -14.35 -0.62 -3.88
CA PRO A 157 -14.21 0.40 -4.94
C PRO A 157 -13.45 1.67 -4.52
N HIS A 158 -13.53 2.06 -3.24
CA HIS A 158 -12.85 3.23 -2.71
C HIS A 158 -11.38 2.98 -2.31
N HIS A 159 -10.89 1.74 -2.38
CA HIS A 159 -9.49 1.43 -2.09
C HIS A 159 -8.57 2.04 -3.13
N TRP A 160 -7.41 2.51 -2.67
CA TRP A 160 -6.39 3.11 -3.54
C TRP A 160 -5.42 2.03 -4.03
N ILE A 161 -5.05 2.14 -5.30
CA ILE A 161 -4.09 1.28 -6.00
C ILE A 161 -2.90 2.15 -6.41
N ASP A 162 -1.70 1.78 -5.98
CA ASP A 162 -0.44 2.35 -6.46
C ASP A 162 -0.03 1.68 -7.77
N ILE A 163 0.08 2.47 -8.83
CA ILE A 163 0.57 2.04 -10.15
C ILE A 163 1.96 2.65 -10.35
N ASN A 164 2.97 1.79 -10.47
CA ASN A 164 4.36 2.19 -10.60
C ASN A 164 5.13 1.29 -11.59
N PHE A 165 6.41 1.60 -11.81
CA PHE A 165 7.25 0.89 -12.77
C PHE A 165 8.19 -0.15 -12.13
N ASP A 166 8.05 -0.39 -10.83
CA ASP A 166 8.96 -1.24 -10.07
C ASP A 166 8.31 -2.58 -9.71
N ASN A 167 7.02 -2.55 -9.37
CA ASN A 167 6.25 -3.66 -8.83
C ASN A 167 4.85 -3.74 -9.46
N THR A 168 4.18 -4.88 -9.25
CA THR A 168 2.75 -5.06 -9.52
C THR A 168 1.94 -3.92 -8.89
N ALA A 169 0.87 -3.50 -9.59
CA ALA A 169 -0.10 -2.58 -9.03
C ALA A 169 -0.57 -3.09 -7.67
N THR A 170 -0.44 -2.26 -6.64
CA THR A 170 -0.58 -2.70 -5.25
C THR A 170 -1.67 -1.91 -4.57
N VAL A 171 -2.62 -2.61 -3.94
CA VAL A 171 -3.60 -1.96 -3.08
C VAL A 171 -2.91 -1.38 -1.86
N THR A 172 -3.14 -0.10 -1.58
CA THR A 172 -2.50 0.58 -0.45
C THR A 172 -3.36 0.47 0.80
N MET A 173 -2.75 -0.03 1.85
CA MET A 173 -3.36 -0.32 3.15
C MET A 173 -2.52 0.40 4.21
N PRO A 174 -2.97 1.57 4.69
CA PRO A 174 -2.17 2.42 5.57
C PRO A 174 -1.73 1.72 6.87
N GLU A 175 -2.64 0.96 7.49
CA GLU A 175 -2.40 0.13 8.66
C GLU A 175 -1.34 -0.96 8.40
N PHE A 176 -1.30 -1.54 7.20
CA PHE A 176 -0.34 -2.57 6.82
C PHE A 176 1.06 -1.98 6.63
N ILE A 177 1.13 -0.79 6.05
CA ILE A 177 2.38 -0.03 5.91
C ILE A 177 2.94 0.29 7.30
N ASN A 178 2.11 0.86 8.18
CA ASN A 178 2.52 1.20 9.55
C ASN A 178 2.87 -0.04 10.39
N TYR A 179 2.20 -1.18 10.15
CA TYR A 179 2.57 -2.46 10.74
C TYR A 179 3.98 -2.90 10.30
N CYS A 180 4.25 -2.89 8.99
CA CYS A 180 5.57 -3.24 8.46
C CYS A 180 6.67 -2.33 9.03
N ASP A 181 6.41 -1.02 9.12
CA ASP A 181 7.35 -0.06 9.69
C ASP A 181 7.63 -0.34 11.17
N LEU A 182 6.60 -0.64 11.97
CA LEU A 182 6.75 -1.04 13.37
C LEU A 182 7.62 -2.29 13.51
N ILE A 183 7.36 -3.34 12.73
CA ILE A 183 8.13 -4.59 12.77
C ILE A 183 9.59 -4.36 12.35
N ASN A 184 9.82 -3.56 11.30
CA ASN A 184 11.17 -3.24 10.84
C ASN A 184 11.96 -2.48 11.90
N ILE A 185 11.37 -1.46 12.53
CA ILE A 185 12.02 -0.67 13.58
C ILE A 185 12.31 -1.55 14.80
N TYR A 186 11.38 -2.41 15.20
CA TYR A 186 11.61 -3.36 16.30
C TYR A 186 12.73 -4.34 15.98
N ASN A 187 12.80 -4.86 14.75
CA ASN A 187 13.88 -5.75 14.34
C ASN A 187 15.24 -5.06 14.37
N ILE A 188 15.33 -3.78 13.96
CA ILE A 188 16.55 -2.98 14.08
C ILE A 188 16.92 -2.78 15.55
N PHE A 189 15.93 -2.51 16.41
CA PHE A 189 16.16 -2.44 17.86
C PHE A 189 16.77 -3.73 18.41
N VAL A 190 16.19 -4.90 18.07
CA VAL A 190 16.72 -6.20 18.52
C VAL A 190 18.14 -6.44 18.02
N GLU A 191 18.47 -6.05 16.78
CA GLU A 191 19.85 -6.14 16.27
C GLU A 191 20.82 -5.31 17.10
N LYS A 192 20.48 -4.05 17.35
CA LYS A 192 21.30 -3.11 18.11
C LYS A 192 21.43 -3.51 19.58
N PHE A 193 20.36 -4.04 20.17
CA PHE A 193 20.36 -4.53 21.53
C PHE A 193 21.33 -5.72 21.68
N ASN A 194 21.28 -6.66 20.76
CA ASN A 194 22.23 -7.78 20.73
C ASN A 194 23.67 -7.32 20.47
N GLN A 195 23.86 -6.32 19.59
CA GLN A 195 25.16 -5.73 19.32
C GLN A 195 25.76 -5.08 20.57
N LYS A 196 24.99 -4.29 21.32
CA LYS A 196 25.43 -3.67 22.59
C LYS A 196 26.05 -4.70 23.55
N ASN A 197 25.38 -5.84 23.70
CA ASN A 197 25.81 -6.91 24.62
C ASN A 197 27.13 -7.58 24.21
N SER A 198 27.51 -7.47 22.93
CA SER A 198 28.72 -8.10 22.38
C SER A 198 29.95 -7.18 22.32
N ILE A 199 29.77 -5.86 22.40
CA ILE A 199 30.85 -4.88 22.26
C ILE A 199 31.56 -4.69 23.60
N GLN A 200 32.88 -4.58 23.60
CA GLN A 200 33.69 -4.26 24.79
C GLN A 200 34.11 -2.79 24.86
N ASP A 201 34.14 -2.09 23.72
CA ASP A 201 34.48 -0.67 23.63
C ASP A 201 33.38 0.21 24.25
N GLU A 202 33.76 1.05 25.20
CA GLU A 202 32.84 1.91 25.95
C GLU A 202 32.26 3.06 25.12
N LEU A 203 33.05 3.65 24.21
CA LEU A 203 32.57 4.73 23.35
C LEU A 203 31.52 4.21 22.35
N LEU A 204 31.76 3.04 21.77
CA LEU A 204 30.80 2.38 20.89
C LEU A 204 29.53 1.97 21.64
N ARG A 205 29.64 1.55 22.91
CA ARG A 205 28.46 1.27 23.75
C ARG A 205 27.60 2.51 23.96
N VAL A 206 28.21 3.65 24.27
CA VAL A 206 27.49 4.93 24.45
C VAL A 206 26.80 5.37 23.17
N GLU A 207 27.43 5.16 22.01
CA GLU A 207 26.81 5.46 20.71
C GLU A 207 25.58 4.57 20.45
N ILE A 208 25.71 3.26 20.68
CA ILE A 208 24.59 2.32 20.56
C ILE A 208 23.46 2.63 21.54
N ASP A 209 23.77 3.08 22.76
CA ASP A 209 22.74 3.49 23.73
C ASP A 209 21.91 4.66 23.23
N LYS A 210 22.54 5.63 22.56
CA LYS A 210 21.80 6.73 21.92
C LYS A 210 20.92 6.24 20.78
N GLU A 211 21.41 5.30 19.97
CA GLU A 211 20.62 4.67 18.90
C GLU A 211 19.43 3.90 19.47
N LEU A 212 19.64 3.07 20.50
CA LEU A 212 18.59 2.32 21.17
C LEU A 212 17.53 3.24 21.75
N ASN A 213 17.92 4.30 22.45
CA ASN A 213 16.98 5.29 22.96
C ASN A 213 16.16 5.98 21.85
N SER A 214 16.78 6.21 20.67
CA SER A 214 16.04 6.69 19.50
C SER A 214 15.03 5.67 19.00
N LEU A 215 15.43 4.41 18.89
CA LEU A 215 14.59 3.31 18.44
C LEU A 215 13.42 3.05 19.39
N THR A 216 13.62 3.09 20.71
CA THR A 216 12.52 2.90 21.68
C THR A 216 11.45 3.98 21.53
N ARG A 217 11.84 5.26 21.36
CA ARG A 217 10.90 6.36 21.09
C ARG A 217 10.14 6.14 19.77
N GLN A 218 10.84 5.72 18.73
CA GLN A 218 10.23 5.41 17.44
C GLN A 218 9.25 4.23 17.54
N ILE A 219 9.55 3.19 18.33
CA ILE A 219 8.63 2.06 18.54
C ILE A 219 7.31 2.54 19.15
N ILE A 220 7.34 3.39 20.19
CA ILE A 220 6.11 3.94 20.78
C ILE A 220 5.32 4.74 19.75
N ILE A 221 5.97 5.65 19.02
CA ILE A 221 5.32 6.47 18.00
C ILE A 221 4.66 5.59 16.94
N ASN A 222 5.39 4.61 16.40
CA ASN A 222 4.86 3.73 15.35
C ASN A 222 3.78 2.77 15.85
N SER A 223 3.83 2.35 17.12
CA SER A 223 2.79 1.52 17.73
C SER A 223 1.44 2.25 17.78
N ILE A 224 1.46 3.50 18.23
CA ILE A 224 0.24 4.34 18.25
C ILE A 224 -0.22 4.69 16.83
N THR A 225 0.72 5.00 15.91
CA THR A 225 0.37 5.25 14.50
C THR A 225 -0.29 4.03 13.84
N PHE A 226 0.17 2.81 14.14
CA PHE A 226 -0.47 1.58 13.66
C PHE A 226 -1.91 1.45 14.18
N PHE A 227 -2.13 1.67 15.48
CA PHE A 227 -3.46 1.71 16.08
C PHE A 227 -4.38 2.77 15.45
N GLU A 228 -3.89 4.00 15.31
CA GLU A 228 -4.64 5.10 14.71
C GLU A 228 -5.01 4.77 13.26
N SER A 229 -4.03 4.34 12.45
CA SER A 229 -4.25 4.03 11.04
C SER A 229 -5.24 2.90 10.82
N TYR A 230 -5.25 1.88 11.68
CA TYR A 230 -6.29 0.85 11.66
C TYR A 230 -7.68 1.47 11.87
N LEU A 231 -7.86 2.31 12.90
CA LEU A 231 -9.16 2.94 13.20
C LEU A 231 -9.59 3.89 12.08
N PHE A 232 -8.67 4.67 11.53
CA PHE A 232 -8.93 5.54 10.40
C PHE A 232 -9.32 4.76 9.15
N TYR A 233 -8.67 3.63 8.89
CA TYR A 233 -9.01 2.80 7.74
C TYR A 233 -10.35 2.09 7.93
N TYR A 234 -10.69 1.69 9.16
CA TYR A 234 -12.04 1.24 9.52
C TYR A 234 -13.08 2.32 9.25
N PHE A 235 -12.88 3.53 9.78
CA PHE A 235 -13.77 4.67 9.53
C PHE A 235 -13.92 4.95 8.02
N TYR A 236 -12.82 4.94 7.28
CA TYR A 236 -12.83 5.12 5.83
C TYR A 236 -13.65 4.03 5.14
N ASN A 237 -13.44 2.76 5.48
CA ASN A 237 -14.20 1.65 4.91
C ASN A 237 -15.70 1.75 5.21
N GLN A 238 -16.07 2.18 6.42
CA GLN A 238 -17.47 2.38 6.79
C GLN A 238 -18.10 3.59 6.07
N LYS A 239 -17.35 4.68 5.87
CA LYS A 239 -17.82 5.88 5.15
C LYS A 239 -18.27 5.57 3.71
N PHE A 240 -17.65 4.57 3.08
CA PHE A 240 -17.95 4.16 1.71
C PHE A 240 -18.68 2.81 1.63
N SER A 241 -19.14 2.27 2.75
CA SER A 241 -19.92 1.03 2.74
C SER A 241 -21.39 1.30 2.43
N GLU A 242 -21.95 0.57 1.47
CA GLU A 242 -23.39 0.58 1.18
C GLU A 242 -24.22 -0.12 2.27
N SER A 243 -23.57 -0.95 3.11
CA SER A 243 -24.23 -1.78 4.13
C SER A 243 -24.68 -1.02 5.38
N ILE A 244 -24.25 0.22 5.57
CA ILE A 244 -24.61 0.98 6.78
C ILE A 244 -25.96 1.67 6.57
N SER A 245 -27.01 0.95 6.96
CA SER A 245 -28.38 1.44 7.02
C SER A 245 -28.68 2.27 8.28
N GLN A 246 -27.71 2.46 9.18
CA GLN A 246 -27.96 3.13 10.46
C GLN A 246 -27.90 4.66 10.35
N GLU A 247 -29.08 5.29 10.33
CA GLU A 247 -29.22 6.76 10.47
C GLU A 247 -28.39 7.35 11.62
N LYS A 248 -28.19 6.56 12.70
CA LYS A 248 -27.47 6.93 13.93
C LYS A 248 -26.01 7.37 13.74
N ILE A 249 -25.35 6.97 12.65
CA ILE A 249 -23.95 7.32 12.38
C ILE A 249 -23.75 8.05 11.04
N LYS A 250 -24.82 8.24 10.26
CA LYS A 250 -24.75 8.83 8.92
C LYS A 250 -24.18 10.25 8.94
N SER A 251 -24.57 11.08 9.91
CA SER A 251 -24.02 12.43 10.09
C SER A 251 -22.56 12.44 10.57
N PHE A 252 -22.10 11.37 11.21
CA PHE A 252 -20.71 11.23 11.63
C PHE A 252 -19.80 10.86 10.44
N LEU A 253 -20.27 9.99 9.55
CA LEU A 253 -19.51 9.54 8.37
C LEU A 253 -19.29 10.64 7.32
N THR A 254 -20.06 11.73 7.34
CA THR A 254 -19.82 12.88 6.45
C THR A 254 -18.57 13.68 6.82
N LYS A 255 -18.05 13.53 8.05
CA LYS A 255 -16.85 14.24 8.50
C LYS A 255 -15.62 13.83 7.69
N ASN A 256 -14.73 14.78 7.46
CA ASN A 256 -13.45 14.57 6.77
C ASN A 256 -12.27 14.37 7.72
N LYS A 257 -12.40 14.86 8.96
CA LYS A 257 -11.43 14.68 10.03
C LYS A 257 -12.17 14.22 11.28
N VAL A 258 -11.66 13.18 11.91
CA VAL A 258 -12.19 12.57 13.13
C VAL A 258 -11.02 12.15 13.99
N GLU A 259 -11.21 12.10 15.30
CA GLU A 259 -10.20 11.60 16.24
C GLU A 259 -10.43 10.11 16.49
N ASP A 260 -9.38 9.37 16.76
CA ASP A 260 -9.38 7.94 17.09
C ASP A 260 -10.39 7.58 18.19
N ASP A 261 -10.41 8.35 19.28
CA ASP A 261 -11.29 8.12 20.42
C ASP A 261 -12.76 8.41 20.06
N THR A 262 -12.98 9.29 19.09
CA THR A 262 -14.30 9.57 18.50
C THR A 262 -14.73 8.44 17.56
N ILE A 263 -13.83 7.87 16.75
CA ILE A 263 -14.11 6.69 15.91
C ILE A 263 -14.57 5.53 16.80
N LEU A 264 -13.85 5.24 17.89
CA LEU A 264 -14.24 4.17 18.81
C LEU A 264 -15.63 4.38 19.41
N LYS A 265 -15.90 5.57 19.95
CA LYS A 265 -17.14 5.86 20.68
C LYS A 265 -18.35 6.04 19.76
N GLN A 266 -18.19 6.74 18.63
CA GLN A 266 -19.29 7.13 17.75
C GLN A 266 -19.51 6.19 16.57
N LEU A 267 -18.52 5.34 16.24
CA LEU A 267 -18.66 4.34 15.18
C LEU A 267 -18.58 2.92 15.73
N VAL A 268 -17.42 2.49 16.23
CA VAL A 268 -17.20 1.08 16.60
C VAL A 268 -18.18 0.61 17.66
N PHE A 269 -18.25 1.30 18.81
CA PHE A 269 -19.11 0.91 19.93
C PHE A 269 -20.60 1.12 19.67
N ARG A 270 -20.97 1.95 18.68
CA ARG A 270 -22.37 2.14 18.27
C ARG A 270 -22.84 1.03 17.35
N LEU A 271 -21.99 0.61 16.41
CA LEU A 271 -22.28 -0.49 15.49
C LEU A 271 -22.18 -1.85 16.20
N HIS A 272 -21.22 -1.98 17.11
CA HIS A 272 -20.80 -3.24 17.71
C HIS A 272 -20.84 -3.16 19.24
N GLU A 273 -22.05 -3.22 19.80
CA GLU A 273 -22.31 -3.16 21.25
C GLU A 273 -21.53 -4.24 22.04
N HIS A 274 -21.27 -5.41 21.44
CA HIS A 274 -20.49 -6.48 22.06
C HIS A 274 -19.01 -6.11 22.24
N ILE A 275 -18.43 -5.35 21.31
CA ILE A 275 -17.05 -4.84 21.43
C ILE A 275 -16.96 -3.84 22.58
N LYS A 276 -17.97 -2.98 22.73
CA LYS A 276 -18.07 -2.04 23.87
C LYS A 276 -18.11 -2.77 25.22
N LYS A 277 -18.84 -3.89 25.30
CA LYS A 277 -19.00 -4.68 26.53
C LYS A 277 -17.81 -5.61 26.83
N ASN A 278 -16.89 -5.78 25.88
CA ASN A 278 -15.70 -6.60 26.07
C ASN A 278 -14.73 -5.91 27.06
N GLN A 279 -14.47 -6.55 28.20
CA GLN A 279 -13.66 -6.00 29.28
C GLN A 279 -12.19 -5.81 28.88
N GLU A 280 -11.64 -6.73 28.10
CA GLU A 280 -10.26 -6.69 27.63
C GLU A 280 -10.04 -5.51 26.67
N ILE A 281 -10.99 -5.25 25.77
CA ILE A 281 -10.99 -4.05 24.92
C ILE A 281 -11.01 -2.76 25.77
N GLN A 282 -11.82 -2.70 26.84
CA GLN A 282 -11.84 -1.52 27.70
C GLN A 282 -10.52 -1.33 28.47
N LEU A 283 -9.90 -2.41 28.93
CA LEU A 283 -8.60 -2.40 29.59
C LEU A 283 -7.50 -1.94 28.63
N LEU A 284 -7.40 -2.54 27.45
CA LEU A 284 -6.42 -2.17 26.44
C LEU A 284 -6.62 -0.72 25.97
N LYS A 285 -7.87 -0.28 25.82
CA LYS A 285 -8.19 1.13 25.52
C LYS A 285 -7.63 2.10 26.55
N SER A 286 -7.76 1.79 27.86
CA SER A 286 -7.26 2.68 28.91
C SER A 286 -5.74 2.76 28.91
N LYS A 287 -5.06 1.63 28.68
CA LYS A 287 -3.60 1.57 28.50
C LYS A 287 -3.13 2.36 27.28
N ILE A 288 -3.75 2.16 26.12
CA ILE A 288 -3.43 2.90 24.89
C ILE A 288 -3.58 4.40 25.07
N LYS A 289 -4.59 4.86 25.83
CA LYS A 289 -4.72 6.28 26.17
C LYS A 289 -3.51 6.82 26.94
N ALA A 290 -2.96 6.03 27.88
CA ALA A 290 -1.74 6.40 28.59
C ALA A 290 -0.53 6.43 27.64
N HIS A 291 -0.40 5.42 26.78
CA HIS A 291 0.66 5.35 25.76
C HIS A 291 0.60 6.53 24.78
N SER A 292 -0.61 6.96 24.38
CA SER A 292 -0.78 8.13 23.52
C SER A 292 -0.37 9.44 24.21
N LYS A 293 -0.52 9.57 25.54
CA LYS A 293 -0.01 10.75 26.27
C LYS A 293 1.51 10.81 26.14
N VAL A 294 2.19 9.68 26.35
CA VAL A 294 3.65 9.56 26.19
C VAL A 294 4.05 9.87 24.75
N ARG A 295 3.41 9.26 23.75
CA ARG A 295 3.65 9.55 22.33
C ARG A 295 3.55 11.05 22.02
N ASN A 296 2.51 11.72 22.54
CA ASN A 296 2.33 13.15 22.32
C ASN A 296 3.45 13.99 22.96
N GLN A 297 3.93 13.61 24.15
CA GLN A 297 5.10 14.25 24.77
C GLN A 297 6.39 14.02 23.97
N LEU A 298 6.55 12.86 23.32
CA LEU A 298 7.69 12.58 22.44
C LEU A 298 7.67 13.43 21.16
N ILE A 299 6.50 13.58 20.53
CA ILE A 299 6.34 14.38 19.29
C ILE A 299 6.41 15.88 19.58
N HIS A 300 5.77 16.32 20.66
CA HIS A 300 5.74 17.70 21.12
C HIS A 300 6.68 17.88 22.30
N ALA A 301 7.92 17.40 22.12
CA ALA A 301 9.00 17.53 23.08
C ALA A 301 9.11 18.98 23.55
N SER A 302 8.86 19.21 24.84
CA SER A 302 8.93 20.53 25.43
C SER A 302 9.68 20.46 26.75
N ALA A 303 10.40 21.54 27.06
CA ALA A 303 11.04 21.72 28.37
C ALA A 303 10.04 22.06 29.49
N LEU A 304 8.73 21.97 29.21
CA LEU A 304 7.68 22.27 30.18
C LEU A 304 7.64 21.19 31.26
N THR A 305 7.19 21.59 32.43
CA THR A 305 6.94 20.69 33.58
C THR A 305 5.52 20.14 33.49
N ASP A 306 5.32 18.85 33.76
CA ASP A 306 3.97 18.31 33.99
C ASP A 306 3.48 18.80 35.36
N GLU A 307 2.44 19.64 35.37
CA GLU A 307 1.88 20.24 36.58
C GLU A 307 1.40 19.20 37.61
N SER A 308 1.09 17.97 37.18
CA SER A 308 0.60 16.91 38.06
C SER A 308 1.71 16.14 38.79
N SER A 309 2.93 16.10 38.23
CA SER A 309 4.06 15.34 38.78
C SER A 309 5.26 16.21 39.15
N SER A 310 5.29 17.49 38.75
CA SER A 310 6.44 18.38 38.84
C SER A 310 7.70 17.87 38.12
N LEU A 311 7.56 16.89 37.23
CA LEU A 311 8.65 16.33 36.43
C LEU A 311 8.76 17.04 35.08
N SER A 312 9.97 17.09 34.52
CA SER A 312 10.15 17.63 33.18
C SER A 312 9.54 16.70 32.14
N ASN A 313 8.80 17.25 31.17
CA ASN A 313 8.35 16.48 30.00
C ASN A 313 9.52 15.93 29.16
N LEU A 314 10.75 16.43 29.38
CA LEU A 314 11.96 15.91 28.75
C LEU A 314 12.41 14.57 29.32
N GLU A 315 11.97 14.16 30.50
CA GLU A 315 12.41 12.88 31.09
C GLU A 315 12.07 11.69 30.19
N HIS A 316 10.91 11.72 29.55
CA HIS A 316 10.49 10.70 28.57
C HIS A 316 11.36 10.67 27.30
N LEU A 317 12.15 11.70 27.03
CA LEU A 317 13.09 11.73 25.91
C LEU A 317 14.44 11.12 26.28
N ILE A 318 14.84 11.23 27.54
CA ILE A 318 16.19 10.90 28.00
C ILE A 318 16.25 9.44 28.47
N ASP A 319 15.25 9.00 29.23
CA ASP A 319 15.22 7.66 29.81
C ASP A 319 13.86 6.99 29.59
N MET A 320 13.85 5.97 28.74
CA MET A 320 12.67 5.17 28.44
C MET A 320 12.94 3.72 28.81
N SER A 321 12.17 3.23 29.78
CA SER A 321 12.26 1.84 30.20
C SER A 321 11.83 0.89 29.09
N GLU A 322 12.44 -0.29 29.08
CA GLU A 322 12.12 -1.34 28.09
C GLU A 322 10.65 -1.76 28.18
N GLU A 323 10.16 -1.93 29.41
CA GLU A 323 8.77 -2.26 29.70
C GLU A 323 7.78 -1.29 29.05
N ARG A 324 8.13 0.00 28.98
CA ARG A 324 7.22 1.03 28.44
C ARG A 324 7.05 0.92 26.93
N PHE A 325 8.13 0.74 26.17
CA PHE A 325 7.98 0.60 24.71
C PHE A 325 7.39 -0.76 24.32
N ILE A 326 7.73 -1.82 25.07
CA ILE A 326 7.19 -3.17 24.86
C ILE A 326 5.68 -3.17 25.12
N SER A 327 5.24 -2.63 26.25
CA SER A 327 3.80 -2.53 26.57
C SER A 327 3.06 -1.69 25.54
N ALA A 328 3.62 -0.55 25.09
CA ALA A 328 3.00 0.24 24.03
C ALA A 328 2.82 -0.55 22.73
N ALA A 329 3.84 -1.29 22.29
CA ALA A 329 3.76 -2.12 21.08
C ALA A 329 2.77 -3.29 21.22
N GLN A 330 2.87 -4.03 22.33
CA GLN A 330 2.06 -5.21 22.60
C GLN A 330 0.58 -4.84 22.83
N ASP A 331 0.28 -3.85 23.68
CA ASP A 331 -1.09 -3.43 23.96
C ASP A 331 -1.77 -2.88 22.69
N CYS A 332 -1.06 -2.12 21.84
CA CYS A 332 -1.61 -1.64 20.57
C CYS A 332 -1.91 -2.80 19.61
N TYR A 333 -0.96 -3.73 19.45
CA TYR A 333 -1.14 -4.90 18.62
C TYR A 333 -2.32 -5.76 19.07
N ASP A 334 -2.38 -6.09 20.36
CA ASP A 334 -3.43 -6.93 20.94
C ASP A 334 -4.80 -6.27 20.83
N PHE A 335 -4.91 -4.95 21.04
CA PHE A 335 -6.17 -4.24 20.85
C PHE A 335 -6.68 -4.35 19.41
N ILE A 336 -5.81 -4.10 18.43
CA ILE A 336 -6.17 -4.14 17.02
C ILE A 336 -6.60 -5.56 16.63
N PHE A 337 -5.81 -6.56 17.02
CA PHE A 337 -6.10 -7.96 16.69
C PHE A 337 -7.40 -8.44 17.33
N LEU A 338 -7.62 -8.15 18.62
CA LEU A 338 -8.84 -8.51 19.32
C LEU A 338 -10.05 -7.82 18.69
N MET A 339 -9.95 -6.52 18.43
CA MET A 339 -11.02 -5.76 17.78
C MET A 339 -11.37 -6.32 16.40
N ASP A 340 -10.39 -6.56 15.53
CA ASP A 340 -10.62 -7.15 14.19
C ASP A 340 -11.23 -8.56 14.29
N SER A 341 -10.82 -9.35 15.28
CA SER A 341 -11.38 -10.68 15.51
C SER A 341 -12.89 -10.66 15.82
N LEU A 342 -13.35 -9.61 16.51
CA LEU A 342 -14.73 -9.39 16.94
C LEU A 342 -15.62 -8.71 15.88
N LEU A 343 -15.04 -8.22 14.77
CA LEU A 343 -15.78 -7.63 13.67
C LEU A 343 -16.44 -8.69 12.77
N PRO A 344 -17.58 -8.38 12.12
CA PRO A 344 -18.12 -9.18 11.02
C PRO A 344 -17.09 -9.38 9.91
N LYS A 345 -17.15 -10.53 9.22
CA LYS A 345 -16.15 -10.92 8.21
C LYS A 345 -15.96 -9.87 7.11
N GLU A 346 -17.04 -9.18 6.73
CA GLU A 346 -17.12 -8.17 5.67
C GLU A 346 -16.50 -6.81 6.08
N GLU A 347 -16.31 -6.63 7.39
CA GLU A 347 -15.75 -5.43 8.02
C GLU A 347 -14.31 -5.61 8.49
N LYS A 348 -13.80 -6.85 8.53
CA LYS A 348 -12.41 -7.13 8.88
C LYS A 348 -11.44 -6.44 7.94
N ILE A 349 -10.41 -5.84 8.53
CA ILE A 349 -9.35 -5.12 7.83
C ILE A 349 -8.11 -5.99 7.72
N LEU A 350 -7.80 -6.75 8.78
CA LEU A 350 -6.56 -7.53 8.87
C LEU A 350 -6.60 -8.86 8.10
N PHE A 351 -7.18 -8.89 6.90
CA PHE A 351 -7.24 -10.14 6.11
C PHE A 351 -5.84 -10.69 5.74
N TRP A 352 -4.80 -9.84 5.77
CA TRP A 352 -3.42 -10.19 5.47
C TRP A 352 -2.66 -10.77 6.67
N ILE A 353 -3.12 -10.58 7.91
CA ILE A 353 -2.33 -10.85 9.13
C ILE A 353 -1.82 -12.30 9.21
N ASN A 354 -2.62 -13.25 8.73
CA ASN A 354 -2.28 -14.67 8.74
C ASN A 354 -1.09 -15.03 7.83
N ARG A 355 -0.62 -14.13 6.96
CA ARG A 355 0.58 -14.32 6.12
C ARG A 355 1.87 -13.97 6.86
N PHE A 356 1.77 -13.29 7.99
CA PHE A 356 2.89 -12.77 8.77
C PHE A 356 3.06 -13.61 10.04
N GLU A 357 4.27 -13.59 10.61
CA GLU A 357 4.49 -14.13 11.94
C GLU A 357 3.71 -13.28 12.96
N LYS A 358 3.09 -13.93 13.95
CA LYS A 358 2.44 -13.21 15.05
C LYS A 358 3.53 -12.52 15.87
N PRO A 359 3.55 -11.19 15.98
CA PRO A 359 4.56 -10.49 16.75
C PRO A 359 4.42 -10.82 18.25
N ASP A 360 5.57 -11.00 18.88
CA ASP A 360 5.72 -11.04 20.33
C ASP A 360 6.85 -10.09 20.72
N PHE A 361 6.47 -8.87 21.09
CA PHE A 361 7.41 -7.80 21.42
C PHE A 361 8.12 -8.04 22.77
N THR A 362 7.63 -8.98 23.58
CA THR A 362 8.21 -9.34 24.88
C THR A 362 9.41 -10.28 24.75
N SER A 363 9.54 -10.94 23.60
CA SER A 363 10.55 -12.00 23.39
C SER A 363 11.96 -11.49 23.10
N PHE A 364 12.13 -10.20 22.77
CA PHE A 364 13.38 -9.59 22.27
C PHE A 364 14.01 -10.37 21.09
N LYS A 365 13.16 -10.97 20.26
CA LYS A 365 13.57 -11.70 19.06
C LYS A 365 13.07 -11.01 17.82
N LYS A 366 13.85 -11.11 16.74
CA LYS A 366 13.41 -10.63 15.43
C LYS A 366 12.11 -11.33 15.03
N ILE A 367 11.16 -10.54 14.57
CA ILE A 367 9.88 -11.00 14.04
C ILE A 367 10.02 -11.10 12.52
N SER A 368 9.76 -12.26 11.95
CA SER A 368 9.77 -12.42 10.50
C SER A 368 8.55 -11.76 9.88
N LEU A 369 8.77 -10.98 8.81
CA LEU A 369 7.68 -10.47 8.00
C LEU A 369 6.94 -11.58 7.23
N LEU A 370 7.43 -12.82 7.19
CA LEU A 370 6.73 -13.91 6.52
C LEU A 370 6.51 -15.05 7.49
N ASN A 371 5.28 -15.58 7.50
CA ASN A 371 4.97 -16.76 8.27
C ASN A 371 5.68 -17.99 7.65
N LYS A 372 6.74 -18.47 8.31
CA LYS A 372 7.55 -19.62 7.86
C LYS A 372 6.74 -20.91 7.68
N ASN A 373 5.58 -21.01 8.33
CA ASN A 373 4.72 -22.21 8.31
C ASN A 373 3.65 -22.18 7.21
N ARG A 374 3.57 -21.11 6.41
CA ARG A 374 2.65 -21.03 5.27
C ARG A 374 3.41 -21.22 3.96
N LYS A 375 3.04 -22.26 3.19
CA LYS A 375 3.41 -22.33 1.78
C LYS A 375 2.79 -21.11 1.08
N ILE A 376 3.63 -20.23 0.56
CA ILE A 376 3.21 -19.16 -0.34
C ILE A 376 2.78 -19.88 -1.64
N HIS A 377 1.50 -19.77 -1.99
CA HIS A 377 0.96 -20.34 -3.23
C HIS A 377 1.22 -19.41 -4.40
#